data_AF-A0A5C7Q242-F1
#
_entry.id   AF-A0A5C7Q242-F1
#
_cell.length_a   1.000
_cell.length_b   1.000
_cell.length_c   1.000
_cell.angle_alpha   90.00
_cell.angle_beta   90.00
_cell.angle_gamma   90.00
#
_symmetry.space_group_name_H-M   'P 1'
#
loop_
_entity.id
_entity.type
_entity.pdbx_description
1 polymer ?
#
loop_
_entity_poly.entity_id
_entity_poly.type
_entity_poly.pdbx_seq_one_letter_code
_entity_poly.pdbx_strand_id
1 'polypeptide(L)' 'MLTHRLNRLLVLSTGLRRYSTQQLVAVLQERRYPPLLRLAALRWLIYWAPLDVTKGAPYLAKRRLVRLHYRV' A
#
# COMPACT_ATOMS: atom_id res chain seq x y z
N MET A 1 15.53 15.86 9.49
CA MET A 1 15.68 14.54 8.84
C MET A 1 14.36 13.76 8.66
N LEU A 2 13.43 13.74 9.63
CA LEU A 2 12.11 13.10 9.49
C LEU A 2 11.24 13.72 8.38
N THR A 3 11.28 15.05 8.26
CA THR A 3 10.58 15.82 7.23
C THR A 3 10.89 15.34 5.81
N HIS A 4 12.15 15.05 5.50
CA HIS A 4 12.54 14.58 4.16
C HIS A 4 11.96 13.19 3.83
N ARG A 5 11.92 12.28 4.80
CA ARG A 5 11.35 10.93 4.60
C ARG A 5 9.84 10.96 4.44
N LEU A 6 9.15 11.79 5.23
CA LEU A 6 7.71 12.00 5.10
C LEU A 6 7.36 12.65 3.76
N ASN A 7 8.11 13.66 3.34
CA ASN A 7 7.88 14.33 2.06
C ASN A 7 8.10 13.36 0.89
N ARG A 8 9.15 12.53 0.97
CA ARG A 8 9.39 11.47 -0.03
C ARG A 8 8.26 10.44 -0.07
N LEU A 9 7.73 10.03 1.08
CA LEU A 9 6.59 9.11 1.13
C LEU A 9 5.32 9.73 0.54
N LEU A 10 5.07 11.02 0.78
CA LEU A 10 3.95 11.74 0.19
C LEU A 10 4.07 11.79 -1.34
N VAL A 11 5.24 12.14 -1.87
CA VAL A 11 5.51 12.16 -3.33
C VAL A 11 5.32 10.77 -3.96
N LEU A 12 5.82 9.71 -3.30
CA LEU A 12 5.61 8.35 -3.79
C LEU A 12 4.13 7.96 -3.74
N SER A 13 3.42 8.37 -2.69
CA SER A 13 1.98 8.12 -2.58
C SER A 13 1.20 8.87 -3.66
N THR A 14 1.53 10.12 -3.97
CA THR A 14 0.83 10.85 -5.04
C THR A 14 1.09 10.25 -6.42
N GLY A 15 2.33 9.79 -6.69
CA GLY A 15 2.67 9.12 -7.93
C GLY A 15 1.94 7.79 -8.16
N LEU A 16 1.71 7.02 -7.09
CA LEU A 16 1.02 5.73 -7.15
C LEU A 16 -0.51 5.84 -7.20
N ARG A 17 -1.09 7.04 -7.13
CA ARG A 17 -2.55 7.26 -7.12
C ARG A 17 -3.26 6.66 -8.35
N ARG A 18 -2.58 6.61 -9.50
CA ARG A 18 -3.14 6.14 -10.77
C ARG A 18 -2.92 4.63 -11.02
N TYR A 19 -2.24 3.93 -10.10
CA TYR A 19 -1.93 2.52 -10.29
C TYR A 19 -3.15 1.65 -10.00
N SER A 20 -3.31 0.59 -10.80
CA SER A 20 -4.34 -0.42 -10.53
C SER A 20 -3.96 -1.30 -9.33
N THR A 21 -4.95 -1.98 -8.74
CA THR A 21 -4.72 -2.92 -7.64
C THR A 21 -3.68 -3.99 -8.00
N GLN A 22 -3.72 -4.52 -9.23
CA GLN A 22 -2.76 -5.50 -9.72
C GLN A 22 -1.32 -4.95 -9.77
N GLN A 23 -1.15 -3.71 -10.25
CA GLN A 23 0.16 -3.06 -10.29
C GLN A 23 0.71 -2.80 -8.88
N LEU A 24 -0.16 -2.39 -7.94
CA LEU A 24 0.23 -2.19 -6.54
C LEU A 24 0.68 -3.51 -5.88
N VAL A 25 0.02 -4.62 -6.20
CA VAL A 25 0.41 -5.95 -5.73
C VAL A 25 1.77 -6.37 -6.30
N ALA A 26 2.02 -6.15 -7.60
CA ALA A 26 3.31 -6.42 -8.22
C ALA A 26 4.46 -5.68 -7.52
N VAL A 27 4.27 -4.38 -7.25
CA VAL A 27 5.23 -3.55 -6.50
C VAL A 27 5.50 -4.09 -5.09
N LEU A 28 4.50 -4.69 -4.43
CA LEU A 28 4.66 -5.26 -3.10
C LEU A 28 5.39 -6.60 -3.10
N GLN A 29 5.17 -7.43 -4.11
CA GLN A 29 5.81 -8.74 -4.28
C GLN A 29 7.28 -8.61 -4.68
N GLU A 30 7.60 -7.62 -5.51
CA GLU A 30 8.97 -7.37 -5.95
C GLU A 30 9.85 -6.79 -4.84
N ARG A 31 10.86 -7.57 -4.41
CA ARG A 31 11.85 -7.16 -3.40
C ARG A 31 12.82 -6.08 -3.90
N ARG A 32 12.91 -5.86 -5.21
CA ARG A 32 13.80 -4.86 -5.82
C ARG A 32 13.37 -3.43 -5.48
N TYR A 33 12.08 -3.22 -5.17
CA TYR A 33 11.58 -1.89 -4.87
C TYR A 33 11.95 -1.41 -3.46
N PRO A 34 12.26 -0.10 -3.31
CA PRO A 34 12.63 0.46 -2.03
C PRO A 34 11.46 0.37 -1.02
N PRO A 35 11.76 0.21 0.28
CA PRO A 35 10.74 -0.04 1.30
C PRO A 35 9.71 1.10 1.42
N LEU A 36 10.11 2.34 1.15
CA LEU A 36 9.18 3.48 1.14
C LEU A 36 8.16 3.40 -0.01
N LEU A 37 8.57 2.92 -1.19
CA LEU A 37 7.65 2.70 -2.31
C LEU A 37 6.66 1.58 -1.98
N ARG A 38 7.15 0.48 -1.40
CA ARG A 38 6.31 -0.63 -0.95
C ARG A 38 5.32 -0.19 0.12
N LEU A 39 5.72 0.65 1.07
CA LEU A 39 4.81 1.22 2.06
C LEU A 39 3.73 2.11 1.41
N ALA A 40 4.10 2.95 0.45
CA ALA A 40 3.14 3.78 -0.28
C ALA A 40 2.16 2.93 -1.10
N ALA A 41 2.65 1.87 -1.76
CA ALA A 41 1.83 0.92 -2.50
C ALA A 41 0.85 0.18 -1.58
N LEU A 42 1.31 -0.30 -0.41
CA LEU A 42 0.46 -0.95 0.58
C LEU A 42 -0.64 -0.02 1.08
N ARG A 43 -0.32 1.26 1.31
CA ARG A 43 -1.31 2.24 1.77
C ARG A 43 -2.44 2.43 0.76
N TRP A 44 -2.10 2.52 -0.53
CA TRP A 44 -3.11 2.59 -1.60
C TRP A 44 -3.88 1.29 -1.77
N LEU A 45 -3.21 0.14 -1.66
CA LEU A 45 -3.87 -1.16 -1.75
C LEU A 45 -4.91 -1.33 -0.63
N ILE A 46 -4.61 -0.86 0.60
CA ILE A 46 -5.57 -0.86 1.71
C ILE A 46 -6.72 0.11 1.46
N TYR A 47 -6.44 1.28 0.88
CA TYR A 47 -7.46 2.29 0.58
C TYR A 47 -8.45 1.83 -0.48
N TRP A 48 -7.96 1.17 -1.54
CA TRP A 48 -8.78 0.63 -2.63
C TRP A 48 -9.39 -0.74 -2.34
N ALA A 49 -9.01 -1.39 -1.23
CA ALA A 49 -9.52 -2.72 -0.91
C ALA A 49 -11.03 -2.69 -0.67
N PRO A 50 -11.80 -3.61 -1.28
CA PRO A 50 -13.24 -3.63 -1.13
C PRO A 50 -13.66 -3.93 0.32
N LEU A 51 -14.88 -3.52 0.66
CA LEU A 51 -15.45 -3.77 1.98
C LEU A 51 -15.58 -5.27 2.27
N ASP A 52 -15.77 -6.11 1.25
CA ASP A 52 -15.80 -7.57 1.37
C ASP A 52 -14.50 -8.14 1.97
N VAL A 53 -13.36 -7.52 1.63
CA VAL A 53 -12.04 -7.91 2.13
C VAL A 53 -11.75 -7.27 3.49
N THR A 54 -12.09 -6.00 3.65
CA THR A 54 -11.72 -5.24 4.86
C THR A 54 -12.70 -5.40 6.03
N LYS A 55 -13.93 -5.84 5.76
CA LYS A 55 -15.01 -6.08 6.72
C LYS A 55 -15.29 -4.92 7.68
N GLY A 56 -15.02 -3.68 7.26
CA GLY A 56 -15.14 -2.49 8.13
C GLY A 56 -14.15 -2.45 9.30
N ALA A 57 -13.13 -3.31 9.32
CA ALA A 57 -12.20 -3.46 10.44
C ALA A 57 -11.32 -2.20 10.66
N PRO A 58 -10.69 -2.02 11.85
CA PRO A 58 -9.73 -0.94 12.07
C PRO A 58 -8.47 -1.11 11.19
N TYR A 59 -7.72 -0.02 10.96
CA TYR A 59 -6.61 0.03 9.99
C TYR A 59 -5.60 -1.12 10.11
N LEU A 60 -5.19 -1.48 11.33
CA LEU A 60 -4.27 -2.61 11.57
C LEU A 60 -4.85 -3.95 11.10
N ALA A 61 -6.13 -4.18 11.36
CA ALA A 61 -6.83 -5.38 10.91
C ALA A 61 -7.04 -5.37 9.38
N LYS A 62 -7.44 -4.23 8.79
CA LYS A 62 -7.53 -4.06 7.33
C LYS A 62 -6.21 -4.42 6.66
N ARG A 63 -5.09 -3.90 7.19
CA ARG A 63 -3.76 -4.19 6.68
C ARG A 63 -3.46 -5.69 6.68
N ARG A 64 -3.79 -6.42 7.75
CA ARG A 64 -3.57 -7.87 7.81
C ARG A 64 -4.46 -8.61 6.81
N LEU A 65 -5.75 -8.27 6.73
CA LEU A 65 -6.70 -8.89 5.81
C LEU A 65 -6.31 -8.68 4.34
N VAL A 66 -5.93 -7.45 3.97
CA VAL A 66 -5.48 -7.11 2.62
C VAL A 66 -4.22 -7.89 2.25
N ARG A 67 -3.27 -8.00 3.18
CA ARG A 67 -2.04 -8.80 2.97
C ARG A 67 -2.32 -10.28 2.78
N LEU A 68 -3.24 -10.85 3.56
CA LEU A 68 -3.68 -12.23 3.40
C LEU A 68 -4.41 -12.45 2.07
N HIS A 69 -5.29 -11.52 1.69
CA HIS A 69 -6.08 -11.61 0.47
C HIS A 69 -5.22 -11.53 -0.80
N TYR A 70 -4.30 -10.55 -0.87
CA TYR A 70 -3.43 -10.34 -2.03
C TYR A 70 -2.09 -11.09 -1.94
N ARG A 71 -1.85 -11.86 -0.87
CA ARG A 71 -0.64 -12.64 -0.61
C ARG A 71 0.66 -11.81 -0.65
N VAL A 72 0.72 -10.71 0.12
CA VAL A 72 1.83 -9.72 0.18
C VAL A 72 2.28 -9.33 1.59
#